data_AF-A0A9D8RK75-F1
#
_entry.id   AF-A0A9D8RK75-F1
#
_cell.length_a   1.000
_cell.length_b   1.000
_cell.length_c   1.000
_cell.angle_alpha   90.00
_cell.angle_beta   90.00
_cell.angle_gamma   90.00
#
_symmetry.space_group_name_H-M   'P 1'
#
loop_
_entity.id
_entity.type
_entity.pdbx_description
1 polymer ?
#
loop_
_entity_poly.entity_id
_entity_poly.type
_entity_poly.pdbx_seq_one_letter_code
_entity_poly.pdbx_strand_id
1 'polypeptide(L)'
;MKQAILLYNSQAGRGKIGRNIEQVVAIFRDAGYDMRPVPLRFDGNPIEGYESVDLVVVAGGDGTLNYVVNALMRRSLSIPLGILPAGTANDFAGALGMSNNLKKAARQIAYGVVEP
;
A
#
# COMPACT_ATOMS: atom_id res chain seq x y z
N MET A 1 1.53 17.47 -7.68
CA MET A 1 1.29 16.45 -6.63
C MET A 1 1.77 15.12 -7.19
N LYS A 2 2.41 14.29 -6.37
CA LYS A 2 2.86 12.95 -6.79
C LYS A 2 1.65 12.02 -6.91
N GLN A 3 1.62 11.15 -7.92
CA GLN A 3 0.54 10.18 -8.12
C GLN A 3 0.81 8.93 -7.29
N ALA A 4 -0.19 8.47 -6.53
CA ALA A 4 -0.06 7.26 -5.73
C ALA A 4 -1.32 6.38 -5.81
N ILE A 5 -1.15 5.08 -5.62
CA ILE A 5 -2.27 4.16 -5.43
C ILE A 5 -2.21 3.47 -4.07
N LEU A 6 -3.38 3.27 -3.48
CA LEU A 6 -3.58 2.41 -2.32
C LEU A 6 -4.28 1.13 -2.77
N LEU A 7 -3.51 0.08 -2.99
CA LEU A 7 -4.01 -1.26 -3.26
C LEU A 7 -4.41 -1.92 -1.94
N TYR A 8 -5.66 -2.32 -1.80
CA TYR A 8 -6.14 -2.89 -0.54
C TYR A 8 -6.96 -4.15 -0.72
N ASN A 9 -6.75 -5.13 0.17
CA ASN A 9 -7.60 -6.30 0.28
C ASN A 9 -8.74 -6.03 1.27
N SER A 10 -9.98 -5.93 0.78
CA SER A 10 -11.16 -5.63 1.62
C SER A 10 -11.46 -6.72 2.66
N GLN A 11 -10.97 -7.94 2.44
CA GLN A 11 -11.17 -9.09 3.32
C GLN A 11 -10.05 -9.25 4.36
N ALA A 12 -8.92 -8.54 4.21
CA ALA A 12 -7.80 -8.67 5.12
C ALA A 12 -8.11 -8.10 6.51
N GLY A 13 -7.58 -8.77 7.55
CA GLY A 13 -7.60 -8.30 8.94
C GLY A 13 -8.98 -7.88 9.45
N ARG A 14 -10.04 -8.60 9.07
CA ARG A 14 -11.44 -8.31 9.43
C ARG A 14 -11.91 -6.92 8.98
N GLY A 15 -11.53 -6.50 7.77
CA GLY A 15 -11.96 -5.23 7.18
C GLY A 15 -11.35 -4.00 7.88
N LYS A 16 -10.19 -4.16 8.54
CA LYS A 16 -9.48 -3.06 9.22
C LYS A 16 -9.20 -1.90 8.28
N ILE A 17 -8.75 -2.18 7.06
CA ILE A 17 -8.46 -1.13 6.08
C ILE A 17 -9.72 -0.42 5.59
N GLY A 18 -10.82 -1.13 5.34
CA GLY A 18 -12.05 -0.55 4.79
C GLY A 18 -12.59 0.63 5.62
N ARG A 19 -12.46 0.55 6.95
CA ARG A 19 -12.86 1.63 7.89
C ARG A 19 -11.88 2.81 7.97
N ASN A 20 -10.70 2.70 7.36
CA ASN A 20 -9.61 3.67 7.46
C ASN A 20 -9.17 4.25 6.10
N ILE A 21 -9.77 3.83 4.98
CA ILE A 21 -9.37 4.27 3.62
C ILE A 21 -9.33 5.79 3.54
N GLU A 22 -10.41 6.48 3.91
CA GLU A 22 -10.50 7.94 3.82
C GLU A 22 -9.42 8.64 4.64
N GLN A 23 -9.14 8.13 5.84
CA GLN A 23 -8.11 8.69 6.73
C GLN A 23 -6.71 8.49 6.16
N VAL A 24 -6.44 7.33 5.55
CA VAL A 24 -5.16 7.07 4.86
C VAL A 24 -5.01 8.01 3.67
N VAL A 25 -6.02 8.10 2.79
CA VAL A 25 -5.99 9.00 1.63
C VAL A 25 -5.79 10.45 2.04
N ALA A 26 -6.43 10.90 3.13
CA ALA A 26 -6.22 12.25 3.66
C ALA A 26 -4.76 12.50 4.09
N ILE A 27 -4.15 11.56 4.82
CA ILE A 27 -2.73 11.66 5.24
C ILE A 27 -1.81 11.81 4.03
N PHE A 28 -2.02 11.02 2.98
CA PHE A 28 -1.20 11.11 1.76
C PHE A 28 -1.44 12.40 1.00
N ARG A 29 -2.67 12.91 0.98
CA ARG A 29 -3.00 14.21 0.40
C ARG A 29 -2.29 15.36 1.10
N ASP A 30 -2.29 15.35 2.43
CA ASP A 30 -1.57 16.33 3.26
C ASP A 30 -0.04 16.27 3.04
N ALA A 31 0.47 15.12 2.59
CA ALA A 31 1.86 14.91 2.20
C ALA A 31 2.15 15.22 0.72
N GLY A 32 1.17 15.73 -0.04
CA GLY A 32 1.36 16.14 -1.44
C GLY A 32 1.17 15.03 -2.49
N TYR A 33 0.52 13.92 -2.10
CA TYR A 33 0.14 12.85 -3.01
C TYR A 33 -1.33 12.94 -3.43
N ASP A 34 -1.57 12.71 -4.71
CA ASP A 34 -2.89 12.36 -5.23
C ASP A 34 -3.04 10.83 -5.14
N MET A 35 -3.60 10.37 -4.02
CA MET A 35 -3.73 8.93 -3.72
C MET A 35 -5.10 8.40 -4.13
N ARG A 36 -5.11 7.40 -5.02
CA ARG A 36 -6.32 6.69 -5.41
C ARG A 36 -6.45 5.33 -4.69
N PRO A 37 -7.54 5.07 -3.95
CA PRO A 37 -7.80 3.75 -3.41
C PRO A 37 -8.30 2.79 -4.50
N VAL A 38 -7.71 1.60 -4.57
CA VAL A 38 -8.02 0.57 -5.56
C VAL A 38 -8.19 -0.78 -4.85
N PRO A 39 -9.39 -1.38 -4.85
CA PRO A 39 -9.59 -2.69 -4.26
C PRO A 39 -8.86 -3.76 -5.08
N LEU A 40 -8.15 -4.66 -4.41
CA LEU A 40 -7.44 -5.75 -5.05
C LEU A 40 -8.39 -6.87 -5.50
N ARG A 41 -8.13 -7.38 -6.70
CA ARG A 41 -8.68 -8.64 -7.21
C ARG A 41 -7.52 -9.58 -7.48
N PHE A 42 -7.64 -10.85 -7.08
CA PHE A 42 -6.54 -11.82 -7.14
C PHE A 42 -6.50 -12.62 -8.46
N ASP A 43 -7.31 -12.22 -9.43
CA ASP A 43 -7.50 -12.86 -10.74
C ASP A 43 -6.96 -12.03 -11.91
N GLY A 44 -6.20 -10.95 -11.64
CA GLY A 44 -5.75 -10.03 -12.67
C GLY A 44 -4.36 -9.43 -12.43
N ASN A 45 -4.11 -8.26 -13.05
CA ASN A 45 -2.92 -7.45 -12.80
C ASN A 45 -3.29 -6.28 -11.86
N PRO A 46 -2.80 -6.25 -10.61
CA PRO A 46 -3.21 -5.24 -9.63
C PRO A 46 -2.72 -3.82 -9.94
N ILE A 47 -1.77 -3.66 -10.87
CA ILE A 47 -1.14 -2.38 -11.21
C ILE A 47 -1.44 -1.94 -12.65
N GLU A 48 -2.39 -2.61 -13.32
CA GLU A 48 -2.80 -2.24 -14.69
C GLU A 48 -3.37 -0.82 -14.73
N GLY A 49 -2.82 0.03 -15.61
CA GLY A 49 -3.19 1.44 -15.72
C GLY A 49 -2.54 2.33 -14.65
N TYR A 50 -1.63 1.79 -13.85
CA TYR A 50 -0.90 2.50 -12.79
C TYR A 50 0.62 2.31 -12.91
N GLU A 51 1.12 1.98 -14.10
CA GLU A 51 2.54 1.69 -14.35
C GLU A 51 3.44 2.93 -14.22
N SER A 52 2.86 4.13 -14.25
CA SER A 52 3.57 5.42 -14.18
C SER A 52 3.33 6.19 -12.88
N VAL A 53 2.79 5.54 -11.83
CA VAL A 53 2.60 6.21 -10.53
C VAL A 53 3.93 6.35 -9.79
N ASP A 54 4.02 7.37 -8.94
CA ASP A 54 5.23 7.65 -8.16
C ASP A 54 5.35 6.73 -6.93
N LEU A 55 4.25 6.14 -6.48
CA LEU A 55 4.20 5.29 -5.28
C LEU A 55 3.05 4.27 -5.34
N VAL A 56 3.35 3.02 -5.01
CA VAL A 56 2.35 1.99 -4.70
C VAL A 56 2.33 1.76 -3.19
N VAL A 57 1.16 1.81 -2.58
CA VAL A 57 0.94 1.45 -1.17
C VAL A 57 0.02 0.25 -1.10
N VAL A 58 0.43 -0.79 -0.38
CA VAL A 58 -0.35 -2.02 -0.20
C VAL A 58 -0.88 -2.10 1.23
N ALA A 59 -2.19 -2.25 1.37
CA ALA A 59 -2.84 -2.54 2.64
C ALA A 59 -3.38 -3.97 2.66
N GLY A 60 -2.69 -4.83 3.39
CA GLY A 60 -3.06 -6.23 3.57
C GLY A 60 -2.10 -6.95 4.52
N GLY A 61 -2.04 -8.28 4.40
CA GLY A 61 -0.99 -9.09 5.00
C GLY A 61 0.08 -9.49 3.98
N ASP A 62 0.97 -10.40 4.38
CA ASP A 62 2.15 -10.77 3.59
C ASP A 62 1.79 -11.39 2.23
N GLY A 63 0.71 -12.17 2.15
CA GLY A 63 0.21 -12.71 0.87
C GLY A 63 -0.29 -11.62 -0.09
N THR A 64 -0.87 -10.54 0.43
CA THR A 64 -1.30 -9.39 -0.39
C THR A 64 -0.08 -8.61 -0.90
N LEU A 65 0.91 -8.40 -0.04
CA LEU A 65 2.19 -7.82 -0.43
C LEU A 65 2.87 -8.65 -1.53
N ASN A 66 3.02 -9.96 -1.30
CA ASN A 66 3.67 -10.87 -2.24
C ASN A 66 3.01 -10.85 -3.63
N TYR A 67 1.69 -10.79 -3.67
CA TYR A 67 0.95 -10.68 -4.93
C TYR A 67 1.29 -9.40 -5.71
N VAL A 68 1.35 -8.24 -5.04
CA VAL A 68 1.67 -6.96 -5.68
C VAL A 68 3.14 -6.87 -6.07
N VAL A 69 4.07 -7.32 -5.22
CA VAL A 69 5.51 -7.39 -5.54
C VAL A 69 5.75 -8.21 -6.80
N ASN A 70 5.15 -9.39 -6.88
CA ASN A 70 5.27 -10.24 -8.07
C ASN A 70 4.70 -9.58 -9.32
N ALA A 71 3.65 -8.76 -9.20
CA ALA A 71 3.10 -8.02 -10.34
C ALA A 71 4.07 -6.93 -10.84
N LEU A 72 4.67 -6.15 -9.92
CA LEU A 72 5.69 -5.15 -10.24
C LEU A 72 6.90 -5.80 -10.93
N MET A 73 7.39 -6.92 -10.39
CA MET A 73 8.52 -7.66 -10.95
C MET A 73 8.25 -8.19 -12.36
N ARG A 74 7.07 -8.80 -12.60
CA ARG A 74 6.69 -9.32 -13.92
C ARG A 74 6.58 -8.22 -14.98
N ARG A 75 6.31 -6.99 -14.58
CA ARG A 75 6.24 -5.82 -15.47
C ARG A 75 7.55 -5.04 -15.54
N SER A 76 8.60 -5.49 -14.83
CA SER A 76 9.89 -4.81 -14.75
C SER A 76 9.78 -3.36 -14.27
N LEU A 77 8.85 -3.10 -13.33
CA LEU A 77 8.60 -1.77 -12.77
C LEU A 77 9.36 -1.58 -11.46
N SER A 78 10.10 -0.47 -11.37
CA SER A 78 10.87 -0.06 -10.19
C SER A 78 10.16 1.07 -9.43
N ILE A 79 8.87 0.87 -9.15
CA ILE A 79 8.06 1.84 -8.41
C ILE A 79 8.25 1.61 -6.91
N PRO A 80 8.52 2.65 -6.10
CA PRO A 80 8.57 2.53 -4.64
C PRO A 80 7.30 1.87 -4.08
N LEU A 81 7.48 0.99 -3.09
CA LEU A 81 6.42 0.20 -2.49
C LEU A 81 6.36 0.43 -0.97
N GLY A 82 5.22 0.89 -0.47
CA GLY A 82 4.92 0.98 0.96
C GLY A 82 3.95 -0.10 1.43
N ILE A 83 4.10 -0.60 2.66
CA ILE A 83 3.18 -1.57 3.27
C ILE A 83 2.45 -1.01 4.49
N LEU A 84 1.11 -1.11 4.48
CA LEU A 84 0.24 -0.85 5.61
C LEU A 84 -0.18 -2.17 6.27
N PRO A 85 0.12 -2.40 7.56
CA PRO A 85 -0.18 -3.64 8.27
C PRO A 85 -1.69 -3.77 8.56
N ALA A 86 -2.42 -4.27 7.56
CA ALA A 86 -3.85 -4.49 7.60
C ALA A 86 -4.23 -5.98 7.65
N GLY A 87 -3.27 -6.90 7.63
CA GLY A 87 -3.45 -8.33 7.85
C GLY A 87 -3.37 -8.73 9.33
N THR A 88 -3.29 -10.04 9.58
CA THR A 88 -3.26 -10.62 10.94
C THR A 88 -1.84 -10.71 11.51
N ALA A 89 -0.89 -11.30 10.76
CA ALA A 89 0.50 -11.47 11.18
C ALA A 89 1.34 -10.21 10.87
N ASN A 90 1.37 -9.79 9.60
CA ASN A 90 2.13 -8.63 9.11
C ASN A 90 3.62 -8.71 9.46
N ASP A 91 4.20 -9.91 9.39
CA ASP A 91 5.58 -10.16 9.81
C ASP A 91 6.55 -9.32 8.98
N PHE A 92 6.29 -9.16 7.68
CA PHE A 92 7.13 -8.34 6.81
C PHE A 92 7.06 -6.85 7.17
N ALA A 93 5.85 -6.32 7.41
CA ALA A 93 5.70 -4.93 7.84
C ALA A 93 6.36 -4.70 9.21
N GLY A 94 6.24 -5.66 10.13
CA GLY A 94 6.89 -5.63 11.43
C GLY A 94 8.41 -5.62 11.33
N ALA A 95 8.99 -6.44 10.46
CA ALA A 95 10.43 -6.47 10.20
C ALA A 95 10.96 -5.12 9.65
N LEU A 96 10.15 -4.40 8.89
CA LEU A 96 10.45 -3.04 8.41
C LEU A 96 10.21 -1.93 9.45
N GLY A 97 9.84 -2.28 10.69
CA GLY A 97 9.56 -1.29 11.75
C GLY A 97 8.25 -0.52 11.55
N MET A 98 7.33 -1.04 10.75
CA MET A 98 6.05 -0.39 10.50
C MET A 98 5.12 -0.50 11.70
N SER A 99 4.45 0.60 12.04
CA SER A 99 3.50 0.61 13.15
C SER A 99 2.24 -0.21 12.85
N ASN A 100 1.80 -1.04 13.78
CA ASN A 100 0.52 -1.74 13.70
C ASN A 100 -0.72 -0.81 13.69
N ASN A 101 -0.53 0.48 14.03
CA ASN A 101 -1.55 1.51 13.87
C ASN A 101 -1.52 2.06 12.43
N LEU A 102 -2.58 1.82 11.65
CA LEU A 102 -2.64 2.19 10.24
C LEU A 102 -2.36 3.67 9.96
N LYS A 103 -2.81 4.58 10.84
CA LYS A 103 -2.56 6.02 10.66
C LYS A 103 -1.10 6.37 10.91
N LYS A 104 -0.45 5.70 11.86
CA LYS A 104 0.99 5.90 12.11
C LYS A 104 1.80 5.32 10.94
N ALA A 105 1.49 4.10 10.49
CA ALA A 105 2.11 3.50 9.32
C ALA A 105 1.93 4.34 8.05
N ALA A 106 0.74 4.88 7.80
CA ALA A 106 0.50 5.78 6.67
C ALA A 106 1.39 7.02 6.72
N ARG A 107 1.60 7.62 7.90
CA ARG A 107 2.53 8.75 8.06
C ARG A 107 3.99 8.33 7.87
N GLN A 108 4.39 7.14 8.36
CA GLN A 108 5.74 6.62 8.14
C GLN A 108 6.06 6.50 6.64
N ILE A 109 5.08 6.07 5.83
CA ILE A 109 5.25 5.99 4.37
C ILE A 109 5.20 7.38 3.74
N ALA A 110 4.17 8.18 4.02
CA ALA A 110 3.90 9.44 3.34
C ALA A 110 5.01 10.50 3.53
N TYR A 111 5.64 10.52 4.71
CA TYR A 111 6.72 11.45 5.06
C TYR A 111 8.10 10.77 5.16
N GLY A 112 8.17 9.49 4.82
CA GLY A 112 9.40 8.71 4.89
C GLY A 112 10.34 8.95 3.72
N VAL A 113 11.41 8.18 3.68
CA VAL A 113 12.38 8.13 2.59
C VAL A 113 12.35 6.76 1.93
N VAL A 114 12.71 6.69 0.65
CA VAL A 114 12.84 5.42 -0.08
C VAL A 114 14.21 4.83 0.25
N GLU A 115 14.23 3.58 0.67
CA GLU A 115 15.45 2.78 0.84
C GLU A 115 15.65 1.87 -0.39
N PRO A 116 16.87 1.81 -0.96
CA PRO A 116 17.19 1.01 -2.15
C PRO A 116 17.38 -0.49 -1.89
#